data_AF-A0A7X6XEH7-F1
#
_entry.id   AF-A0A7X6XEH7-F1
#
_cell.length_a   1.000
_cell.length_b   1.000
_cell.length_c   1.000
_cell.angle_alpha   90.00
_cell.angle_beta   90.00
_cell.angle_gamma   90.00
#
_symmetry.space_group_name_H-M   'P 1'
#
loop_
_entity.id
_entity.type
_entity.pdbx_description
1 polymer ?
#
loop_
_entity_poly.entity_id
_entity_poly.type
_entity_poly.pdbx_seq_one_letter_code
_entity_poly.pdbx_strand_id
1 'polypeptide(L)'
;MKKIIMLICVLLLFGCSNTIKPVEEETKYLTKDEMSETLYNYGVEIYNQKKYVSIEKTEGEYFISLNDLSNLNYDISKFVNPNGNHESCDKEKTGVVIDLDNVRKVEYEKYPLMVSVFCD
;
A
#
# COMPACT_ATOMS: atom_id res chain seq x y z
N MET A 1 42.81 19.49 36.81
CA MET A 1 42.37 20.79 37.40
C MET A 1 42.68 21.91 36.41
N LYS A 2 41.79 22.93 36.37
CA LYS A 2 41.70 24.09 35.43
C LYS A 2 41.00 23.75 34.10
N LYS A 3 39.66 23.72 34.05
CA LYS A 3 38.70 24.85 33.91
C LYS A 3 39.03 25.77 32.72
N ILE A 4 38.37 25.57 31.59
CA ILE A 4 38.18 26.59 30.56
C ILE A 4 36.73 27.05 30.68
N ILE A 5 36.56 28.27 31.19
CA ILE A 5 35.31 29.04 31.17
C ILE A 5 35.56 30.19 30.20
N MET A 6 34.77 30.25 29.13
CA MET A 6 34.46 31.47 28.36
C MET A 6 33.05 31.23 27.81
N LEU A 7 32.00 31.64 28.51
CA LEU A 7 31.44 33.00 28.60
C LEU A 7 30.96 33.54 27.24
N ILE A 8 29.69 33.25 26.96
CA ILE A 8 28.64 34.17 26.48
C ILE A 8 28.93 34.94 25.18
N CYS A 9 28.25 34.53 24.12
CA CYS A 9 27.58 35.45 23.21
C CYS A 9 26.09 35.07 23.16
N VAL A 10 25.34 35.62 24.12
CA VAL A 10 23.90 35.81 23.94
C VAL A 10 23.75 36.90 22.89
N LEU A 11 23.47 36.50 21.66
CA LEU A 11 22.79 37.33 20.68
C LEU A 11 21.41 36.71 20.44
N LEU A 12 20.52 36.99 21.38
CA LEU A 12 19.09 37.02 21.09
C LEU A 12 18.85 38.25 20.20
N LEU A 13 18.76 38.03 18.90
CA LEU A 13 17.99 38.91 18.03
C LEU A 13 16.89 38.09 17.39
N PHE A 14 15.69 38.40 17.84
CA PHE A 14 14.41 37.98 17.28
C PHE A 14 14.43 38.11 15.75
N GLY A 15 14.55 36.98 15.06
CA GLY A 15 14.09 36.80 13.69
C GLY A 15 12.80 36.00 13.75
N CYS A 16 11.74 36.52 13.15
CA CYS A 16 10.38 35.99 13.15
C CYS A 16 10.28 34.45 13.25
N SER A 17 9.51 33.98 14.24
CA SER A 17 9.08 32.59 14.36
C SER A 17 8.14 32.22 13.20
N ASN A 18 8.71 32.02 12.02
CA ASN A 18 8.15 31.09 11.05
C ASN A 18 8.80 29.75 11.36
N THR A 19 8.21 29.02 12.30
CA THR A 19 8.36 27.56 12.32
C THR A 19 8.00 27.10 10.91
N ILE A 20 9.03 26.81 10.12
CA ILE A 20 8.86 26.04 8.90
C ILE A 20 8.37 24.69 9.42
N LYS A 21 7.03 24.53 9.47
CA LYS A 21 6.44 23.21 9.60
C LYS A 21 7.06 22.39 8.46
N PRO A 22 7.58 21.18 8.73
CA PRO A 22 7.90 20.28 7.62
C PRO A 22 6.65 20.26 6.74
N VAL A 23 6.82 20.56 5.46
CA VAL A 23 5.75 20.38 4.48
C VAL A 23 5.43 18.89 4.58
N GLU A 24 4.30 18.55 5.21
CA GLU A 24 3.76 17.21 5.14
C GLU A 24 3.62 16.92 3.65
N GLU A 25 4.45 16.01 3.14
CA GLU A 25 4.33 15.54 1.79
C GLU A 25 2.93 14.95 1.70
N GLU A 26 2.02 15.61 0.99
CA GLU A 26 0.65 15.11 0.83
C GLU A 26 0.76 13.73 0.18
N THR A 27 0.42 12.69 0.95
CA THR A 27 0.41 11.32 0.44
C THR A 27 -0.60 11.26 -0.71
N LYS A 28 -0.10 11.25 -1.94
CA LYS A 28 -0.94 11.03 -3.12
C LYS A 28 -1.44 9.58 -3.09
N TYR A 29 -2.74 9.41 -2.82
CA TYR A 29 -3.43 8.13 -2.93
C TYR A 29 -3.54 7.71 -4.40
N LEU A 30 -3.62 6.40 -4.64
CA LEU A 30 -3.75 5.86 -5.99
C LEU A 30 -5.16 6.14 -6.55
N THR A 31 -5.25 6.36 -7.86
CA THR A 31 -6.51 6.26 -8.62
C THR A 31 -6.95 4.81 -8.77
N LYS A 32 -8.21 4.53 -9.14
CA LYS A 32 -8.70 3.15 -9.36
C LYS A 32 -7.88 2.39 -10.41
N ASP A 33 -7.37 3.08 -11.43
CA ASP A 33 -6.49 2.48 -12.45
C ASP A 33 -5.11 2.15 -11.88
N GLU A 34 -4.48 3.09 -11.17
CA GLU A 34 -3.18 2.86 -10.51
C GLU A 34 -3.29 1.75 -9.43
N MET A 35 -4.43 1.64 -8.74
CA MET A 35 -4.73 0.54 -7.82
C MET A 35 -4.82 -0.80 -8.54
N SER A 36 -5.55 -0.85 -9.66
CA SER A 36 -5.71 -2.05 -10.48
C SER A 36 -4.37 -2.55 -11.01
N GLU A 37 -3.54 -1.64 -11.54
CA GLU A 37 -2.20 -1.95 -12.01
C GLU A 37 -1.31 -2.47 -10.87
N THR A 38 -1.35 -1.83 -9.70
CA THR A 38 -0.56 -2.24 -8.54
C THR A 38 -0.97 -3.63 -8.05
N LEU A 39 -2.28 -3.91 -7.91
CA LEU A 39 -2.80 -5.23 -7.54
C LEU A 39 -2.42 -6.29 -8.57
N TYR A 40 -2.51 -5.97 -9.86
CA TYR A 40 -2.10 -6.90 -10.91
C TYR A 40 -0.62 -7.28 -10.77
N ASN A 41 0.26 -6.29 -10.56
CA ASN A 41 1.69 -6.53 -10.37
C ASN A 41 1.98 -7.39 -9.14
N TYR A 42 1.28 -7.15 -8.01
CA TYR A 42 1.36 -8.01 -6.83
C TYR A 42 0.88 -9.43 -7.15
N GLY A 43 -0.23 -9.58 -7.86
CA GLY A 43 -0.76 -10.87 -8.29
C GLY A 43 0.22 -11.67 -9.14
N VAL A 44 0.90 -11.01 -10.08
CA VAL A 44 1.94 -11.64 -10.92
C VAL A 44 3.09 -12.16 -10.06
N GLU A 45 3.58 -11.35 -9.13
CA GLU A 45 4.66 -11.76 -8.23
C GLU A 45 4.24 -12.95 -7.36
N ILE A 46 3.07 -12.86 -6.74
CA ILE A 46 2.49 -13.90 -5.87
C ILE A 46 2.32 -15.20 -6.63
N TYR A 47 1.80 -15.15 -7.86
CA TYR A 47 1.66 -16.31 -8.73
C TYR A 47 3.02 -16.94 -9.03
N ASN A 48 3.99 -16.16 -9.50
CA ASN A 48 5.30 -16.66 -9.88
C ASN A 48 6.07 -17.28 -8.68
N GLN A 49 5.92 -16.70 -7.50
CA GLN A 49 6.55 -17.20 -6.27
C GLN A 49 5.72 -18.26 -5.55
N LYS A 50 4.51 -18.58 -6.06
CA LYS A 50 3.55 -19.49 -5.43
C LYS A 50 3.17 -19.09 -4.01
N LYS A 51 3.21 -17.80 -3.67
CA LYS A 51 2.82 -17.29 -2.34
C LYS A 51 1.34 -17.53 -2.03
N TYR A 52 0.49 -17.65 -3.05
CA TYR A 52 -0.95 -17.89 -2.91
C TYR A 52 -1.31 -19.21 -2.23
N VAL A 53 -0.38 -20.19 -2.16
CA VAL A 53 -0.66 -21.50 -1.54
C VAL A 53 -0.87 -21.41 -0.02
N SER A 54 -0.50 -20.30 0.61
CA SER A 54 -0.77 -20.05 2.04
C SER A 54 -2.18 -19.52 2.29
N ILE A 55 -2.93 -19.20 1.23
CA ILE A 55 -4.29 -18.67 1.30
C ILE A 55 -5.28 -19.81 1.10
N GLU A 56 -6.38 -19.81 1.85
CA GLU A 56 -7.44 -20.80 1.70
C GLU A 56 -8.07 -20.66 0.31
N LYS A 57 -8.26 -21.80 -0.36
CA LYS A 57 -8.92 -21.86 -1.66
C LYS A 57 -10.42 -21.99 -1.45
N THR A 58 -11.21 -21.06 -1.98
CA THR A 58 -12.68 -21.07 -1.88
C THR A 58 -13.27 -21.11 -3.28
N GLU A 59 -14.24 -22.00 -3.51
CA GLU A 59 -14.95 -22.12 -4.79
C GLU A 59 -14.06 -22.29 -6.05
N GLY A 60 -12.80 -22.72 -5.90
CA GLY A 60 -11.88 -22.88 -7.04
C GLY A 60 -10.86 -21.74 -7.17
N GLU A 61 -10.96 -20.72 -6.33
CA GLU A 61 -10.17 -19.49 -6.44
C GLU A 61 -9.34 -19.24 -5.17
N TYR A 62 -8.18 -18.61 -5.36
CA TYR A 62 -7.43 -17.98 -4.27
C TYR A 62 -7.71 -16.49 -4.30
N PHE A 63 -8.55 -16.02 -3.38
CA PHE A 63 -8.76 -14.59 -3.19
C PHE A 63 -7.80 -14.05 -2.14
N ILE A 64 -7.00 -13.05 -2.53
CA ILE A 64 -5.93 -12.47 -1.72
C ILE A 64 -6.30 -11.02 -1.49
N SER A 65 -6.90 -10.76 -0.33
CA SER A 65 -7.38 -9.44 0.06
C SER A 65 -6.23 -8.46 0.32
N LEU A 66 -6.52 -7.16 0.47
CA LEU A 66 -5.51 -6.19 0.94
C LEU A 66 -4.96 -6.60 2.32
N ASN A 67 -5.78 -7.20 3.19
CA ASN A 67 -5.33 -7.68 4.49
C ASN A 67 -4.32 -8.84 4.34
N ASP A 68 -4.60 -9.80 3.46
CA ASP A 68 -3.67 -10.89 3.13
C ASP A 68 -2.37 -10.35 2.52
N LEU A 69 -2.48 -9.38 1.61
CA LEU A 69 -1.33 -8.70 1.02
C LEU A 69 -0.46 -8.04 2.08
N SER A 70 -1.06 -7.35 3.06
CA SER A 70 -0.34 -6.78 4.19
C SER A 70 0.38 -7.86 5.01
N ASN A 71 -0.27 -9.00 5.28
CA ASN A 71 0.33 -10.13 6.00
C ASN A 71 1.48 -10.79 5.23
N LEU A 72 1.43 -10.71 3.90
CA LEU A 72 2.48 -11.14 2.98
C LEU A 72 3.58 -10.07 2.77
N ASN A 73 3.53 -8.95 3.51
CA ASN A 73 4.45 -7.81 3.48
C ASN A 73 4.41 -6.97 2.18
N TYR A 74 3.25 -6.89 1.52
CA TYR A 74 3.01 -5.94 0.44
C TYR A 74 2.55 -4.59 0.99
N ASP A 75 2.98 -3.50 0.36
CA ASP A 75 2.61 -2.14 0.76
C ASP A 75 1.19 -1.80 0.28
N ILE A 76 0.25 -1.76 1.21
CA ILE A 76 -1.14 -1.36 0.95
C ILE A 76 -1.45 0.06 1.41
N SER A 77 -0.46 0.83 1.87
CA SER A 77 -0.67 2.13 2.52
C SER A 77 -1.40 3.13 1.62
N LYS A 78 -1.23 3.02 0.29
CA LYS A 78 -1.87 3.90 -0.70
C LYS A 78 -3.27 3.46 -1.14
N PHE A 79 -3.72 2.28 -0.71
CA PHE A 79 -5.09 1.78 -0.91
C PHE A 79 -6.01 2.11 0.28
N VAL A 80 -5.41 2.52 1.39
CA VAL A 80 -6.09 2.78 2.65
C VAL A 80 -6.02 4.27 2.93
N ASN A 81 -7.15 4.90 3.25
CA ASN A 81 -7.15 6.26 3.77
C ASN A 81 -7.07 6.20 5.30
N PRO A 82 -5.93 6.52 5.94
CA PRO A 82 -5.79 6.51 7.40
C PRO A 82 -6.65 7.57 8.10
N ASN A 83 -7.11 8.61 7.39
CA ASN A 83 -7.72 9.80 7.99
C ASN A 83 -9.23 9.94 7.73
N GLY A 84 -9.87 8.97 7.07
CA GLY A 84 -11.34 8.84 6.99
C GLY A 84 -12.12 9.93 6.23
N ASN A 85 -11.45 10.92 5.63
CA ASN A 85 -12.10 12.07 4.99
C ASN A 85 -12.49 11.84 3.52
N HIS A 86 -12.09 10.71 2.93
CA HIS A 86 -12.42 10.25 1.56
C HIS A 86 -12.53 8.72 1.57
N GLU A 87 -13.24 8.17 0.60
CA GLU A 87 -13.54 6.75 0.50
C GLU A 87 -12.26 5.89 0.44
N SER A 88 -12.10 5.00 1.44
CA SER A 88 -11.00 4.02 1.50
C SER A 88 -11.43 2.71 0.87
N CYS A 89 -10.50 1.95 0.29
CA CYS A 89 -10.82 0.63 -0.21
C CYS A 89 -11.17 -0.34 0.94
N ASP A 90 -12.23 -1.13 0.73
CA ASP A 90 -12.59 -2.25 1.60
C ASP A 90 -11.45 -3.28 1.57
N LYS A 91 -10.79 -3.43 2.71
CA LYS A 91 -9.59 -4.27 2.85
C LYS A 91 -9.85 -5.76 2.64
N GLU A 92 -11.09 -6.20 2.84
CA GLU A 92 -11.48 -7.59 2.75
C GLU A 92 -12.09 -7.93 1.38
N LYS A 93 -12.45 -6.93 0.56
CA LYS A 93 -13.04 -7.14 -0.78
C LYS A 93 -12.14 -6.69 -1.94
N THR A 94 -11.25 -5.74 -1.67
CA THR A 94 -10.22 -5.31 -2.63
C THR A 94 -9.07 -6.28 -2.59
N GLY A 95 -8.57 -6.72 -3.74
CA GLY A 95 -7.53 -7.73 -3.79
C GLY A 95 -7.29 -8.35 -5.16
N VAL A 96 -6.60 -9.49 -5.15
CA VAL A 96 -6.25 -10.28 -6.33
C VAL A 96 -6.97 -11.63 -6.25
N VAL A 97 -7.56 -12.06 -7.35
CA VAL A 97 -8.09 -13.42 -7.52
C VAL A 97 -7.13 -14.22 -8.40
N ILE A 98 -6.77 -15.43 -7.96
CA ILE A 98 -6.05 -16.40 -8.78
C ILE A 98 -6.96 -17.61 -9.03
N ASP A 99 -7.36 -17.80 -10.29
CA ASP A 99 -8.20 -18.91 -10.71
C ASP A 99 -7.41 -19.89 -11.59
N LEU A 100 -6.89 -20.94 -10.94
CA LEU A 100 -6.11 -21.98 -11.62
C LEU A 100 -6.97 -22.98 -12.39
N ASP A 101 -8.28 -23.02 -12.15
CA ASP A 101 -9.17 -24.07 -12.65
C ASP A 101 -9.88 -23.62 -13.95
N ASN A 102 -10.07 -22.32 -14.16
CA ASN A 102 -10.66 -21.78 -15.40
C ASN A 102 -9.64 -21.19 -16.40
N VAL A 103 -8.34 -21.47 -16.26
CA VAL A 103 -7.29 -21.01 -17.20
C VAL A 103 -7.55 -21.39 -18.66
N ARG A 104 -8.35 -22.45 -18.91
CA ARG A 104 -8.72 -22.93 -20.24
C ARG A 104 -10.04 -22.33 -20.79
N LYS A 105 -10.73 -21.47 -20.04
CA LYS A 105 -12.10 -21.01 -20.35
C LYS A 105 -12.22 -19.52 -20.67
N VAL A 106 -11.23 -18.93 -21.34
CA VAL A 106 -11.27 -17.58 -21.97
C VAL A 106 -10.88 -16.45 -20.98
N GLU A 107 -10.11 -15.44 -21.44
CA GLU A 107 -9.85 -14.12 -20.81
C GLU A 107 -8.53 -13.80 -20.08
N TYR A 108 -7.54 -14.70 -20.01
CA TYR A 108 -6.23 -14.32 -19.43
C TYR A 108 -5.21 -13.94 -20.51
N GLU A 109 -4.72 -12.69 -20.51
CA GLU A 109 -3.66 -12.24 -21.45
C GLU A 109 -2.32 -12.97 -21.23
N LYS A 110 -2.02 -13.38 -19.99
CA LYS A 110 -0.74 -14.04 -19.65
C LYS A 110 -0.74 -14.84 -18.34
N TYR A 111 -1.47 -14.37 -17.32
CA TYR A 111 -1.53 -14.98 -15.99
C TYR A 111 -2.99 -15.21 -15.59
N PRO A 112 -3.29 -16.25 -14.79
CA PRO A 112 -4.66 -16.58 -14.37
C PRO A 112 -5.13 -15.68 -13.22
N LEU A 113 -5.13 -14.36 -13.47
CA LEU A 113 -5.33 -13.32 -12.47
C LEU A 113 -6.50 -12.42 -12.83
N MET A 114 -7.28 -12.05 -11.83
CA MET A 114 -8.23 -10.95 -11.89
C MET A 114 -7.97 -9.99 -10.74
N VAL A 115 -8.28 -8.71 -10.94
CA VAL A 115 -8.18 -7.67 -9.90
C VAL A 115 -9.57 -7.22 -9.48
N SER A 116 -9.73 -7.02 -8.18
CA SER A 116 -10.98 -6.60 -7.57
C SER A 116 -10.74 -5.29 -6.81
N VAL A 117 -11.41 -4.21 -7.20
CA VAL A 117 -11.25 -2.88 -6.58
C VAL A 117 -12.60 -2.42 -6.03
N PHE A 118 -12.74 -2.48 -4.71
CA PHE A 118 -13.91 -2.03 -3.96
C PHE A 118 -13.50 -0.88 -3.06
N CYS A 119 -13.51 0.32 -3.65
CA CYS A 119 -13.34 1.57 -2.94
C CYS A 119 -14.59 2.38 -3.24
N ASP A 120 -15.25 2.84 -2.18
CA ASP A 120 -16.36 3.78 -2.33
C ASP A 120 -15.87 4.97 -3.18
#